data_AF-A0A7Y3GGW4-F1
#
_entry.id   AF-A0A7Y3GGW4-F1
#
_cell.length_a   1.000
_cell.length_b   1.000
_cell.length_c   1.000
_cell.angle_alpha   90.00
_cell.angle_beta   90.00
_cell.angle_gamma   90.00
#
_symmetry.space_group_name_H-M   'P 1'
#
loop_
_entity.id
_entity.type
_entity.pdbx_description
1 polymer ?
#
loop_
_entity_poly.entity_id
_entity_poly.type
_entity_poly.pdbx_seq_one_letter_code
_entity_poly.pdbx_strand_id
1 'polypeptide(L)'
;MESLKIPVYVVNPNKLDTILETILKIGAILNASVRAATLTNSLRNRIQLVKSQVAQIAYRPRVFFRIEISPIVSAGTDTFIHELIELAGGQNLAKS
;
A
#
# COMPACT_ATOMS: atom_id res chain seq x y z
N MET A 1 -25.80 10.54 2.08
CA MET A 1 -25.47 9.48 1.09
C MET A 1 -26.02 8.11 1.51
N GLU A 2 -26.19 7.83 2.80
CA GLU A 2 -26.91 6.64 3.30
C GLU A 2 -28.43 6.63 2.99
N SER A 3 -28.99 7.76 2.54
CA SER A 3 -30.42 7.93 2.27
C SER A 3 -30.88 7.42 0.90
N LEU A 4 -29.94 7.10 -0.02
CA LEU A 4 -30.24 6.33 -1.22
C LEU A 4 -29.68 4.93 -0.99
N LYS A 5 -30.47 3.88 -1.19
CA LYS A 5 -30.11 2.45 -1.02
C LYS A 5 -29.03 1.95 -2.02
N ILE A 6 -27.98 2.74 -2.23
CA ILE A 6 -26.83 2.41 -3.06
C ILE A 6 -25.85 1.65 -2.17
N PRO A 7 -25.43 0.44 -2.54
CA PRO A 7 -24.42 -0.28 -1.79
C PRO A 7 -23.11 0.54 -1.77
N VAL A 8 -22.72 1.02 -0.60
CA VAL A 8 -21.47 1.73 -0.37
C VAL A 8 -20.46 0.75 0.22
N TYR A 9 -19.31 0.61 -0.43
CA TYR A 9 -18.20 -0.20 0.07
C TYR A 9 -17.03 0.72 0.42
N VAL A 10 -16.75 0.88 1.71
CA VAL A 10 -15.65 1.71 2.23
C VAL A 10 -14.41 0.85 2.42
N VAL A 11 -13.27 1.32 1.92
CA VAL A 11 -11.96 0.69 2.12
C VAL A 11 -10.97 1.73 2.61
N ASN A 12 -10.21 1.38 3.65
CA ASN A 12 -9.09 2.19 4.14
C ASN A 12 -7.84 1.29 4.29
N PRO A 13 -7.29 0.76 3.19
CA PRO A 13 -6.14 -0.12 3.27
C PRO A 13 -4.88 0.73 3.54
N ASN A 14 -4.31 0.60 4.73
CA ASN A 14 -3.02 1.20 5.07
C ASN A 14 -1.85 0.23 4.89
N LYS A 15 -2.13 -1.00 4.43
CA LYS A 15 -1.16 -2.06 4.16
C LYS A 15 -1.33 -2.66 2.77
N LEU A 16 -0.22 -3.06 2.13
CA LEU A 16 -0.19 -3.66 0.80
C LEU A 16 -1.08 -4.90 0.71
N ASP A 17 -1.05 -5.76 1.73
CA ASP A 17 -1.88 -6.96 1.76
C ASP A 17 -3.37 -6.61 1.74
N THR A 18 -3.78 -5.59 2.49
CA THR A 18 -5.17 -5.11 2.50
C THR A 18 -5.57 -4.46 1.18
N ILE A 19 -4.63 -3.82 0.45
CA ILE A 19 -4.87 -3.34 -0.92
C ILE A 19 -5.13 -4.52 -1.86
N LEU A 20 -4.33 -5.57 -1.80
CA LEU A 20 -4.50 -6.76 -2.63
C LEU A 20 -5.83 -7.46 -2.34
N GLU A 21 -6.20 -7.60 -1.07
CA GLU A 21 -7.52 -8.12 -0.67
C GLU A 21 -8.66 -7.26 -1.19
N THR A 22 -8.50 -5.94 -1.15
CA THR A 22 -9.50 -5.00 -1.68
C THR A 22 -9.70 -5.18 -3.19
N ILE A 23 -8.62 -5.36 -3.95
CA ILE A 23 -8.69 -5.64 -5.39
C ILE A 23 -9.47 -6.93 -5.65
N LEU A 24 -9.24 -7.99 -4.86
CA LEU A 24 -9.97 -9.24 -4.99
C LEU A 24 -11.47 -9.08 -4.68
N LYS A 25 -11.80 -8.34 -3.61
CA LYS A 25 -13.20 -8.06 -3.22
C LYS A 25 -13.93 -7.26 -4.30
N ILE A 26 -13.30 -6.20 -4.83
CA ILE A 26 -13.85 -5.43 -5.96
C ILE A 26 -14.04 -6.33 -7.19
N GLY A 27 -13.06 -7.19 -7.47
CA GLY A 27 -13.17 -8.20 -8.54
C GLY A 27 -14.39 -9.10 -8.39
N ALA A 28 -14.67 -9.59 -7.17
CA ALA A 28 -15.83 -10.41 -6.90
C ALA A 28 -17.15 -9.63 -7.11
N ILE A 29 -17.23 -8.40 -6.61
CA ILE A 29 -18.41 -7.52 -6.76
C ILE A 29 -18.72 -7.25 -8.23
N LEU A 30 -17.68 -7.06 -9.05
CA LEU A 30 -17.81 -6.71 -10.48
C LEU A 30 -17.82 -7.95 -11.40
N ASN A 31 -17.93 -9.17 -10.87
CA ASN A 31 -17.81 -10.42 -11.62
C ASN A 31 -16.55 -10.50 -12.51
N ALA A 32 -15.43 -9.97 -12.01
CA ALA A 32 -14.13 -9.85 -12.67
C ALA A 32 -13.02 -10.61 -11.91
N SER A 33 -13.38 -11.69 -11.21
CA SER A 33 -12.48 -12.44 -10.31
C SER A 33 -11.18 -12.91 -10.97
N VAL A 34 -11.24 -13.39 -12.23
CA VAL A 34 -10.05 -13.82 -12.97
C VAL A 34 -9.08 -12.66 -13.19
N ARG A 35 -9.59 -11.50 -13.61
CA ARG A 35 -8.76 -10.30 -13.83
C ARG A 35 -8.16 -9.80 -12.52
N ALA A 36 -8.92 -9.82 -11.42
CA ALA A 36 -8.44 -9.45 -10.10
C ALA A 36 -7.35 -10.42 -9.59
N ALA A 37 -7.51 -11.72 -9.80
CA ALA A 37 -6.51 -12.72 -9.46
C ALA A 37 -5.21 -12.51 -10.26
N THR A 38 -5.30 -12.29 -11.57
CA THR A 38 -4.14 -12.01 -12.42
C THR A 38 -3.39 -10.75 -11.96
N LEU A 39 -4.12 -9.66 -11.67
CA LEU A 39 -3.53 -8.41 -11.18
C LEU A 39 -2.84 -8.61 -9.84
N THR A 40 -3.51 -9.22 -8.87
CA THR A 40 -2.95 -9.41 -7.53
C THR A 40 -1.75 -10.36 -7.52
N ASN A 41 -1.74 -11.39 -8.37
CA ASN A 41 -0.57 -12.26 -8.54
C ASN A 41 0.63 -11.50 -9.12
N SER A 42 0.41 -10.66 -10.14
CA SER A 42 1.47 -9.81 -10.70
C SER A 42 2.04 -8.84 -9.64
N LEU A 43 1.18 -8.21 -8.84
CA LEU A 43 1.61 -7.31 -7.77
C LEU A 43 2.38 -8.05 -6.68
N ARG A 44 1.93 -9.24 -6.26
CA ARG A 44 2.66 -10.09 -5.31
C ARG A 44 4.06 -10.43 -5.82
N ASN A 45 4.19 -10.82 -7.08
CA ASN A 45 5.49 -11.14 -7.67
C ASN A 45 6.43 -9.92 -7.67
N ARG A 46 5.92 -8.74 -7.99
CA ARG A 46 6.70 -7.49 -7.93
C ARG A 46 7.15 -7.16 -6.51
N ILE A 47 6.28 -7.32 -5.51
CA ILE A 47 6.61 -7.12 -4.09
C ILE A 47 7.70 -8.09 -3.66
N GLN A 48 7.60 -9.37 -4.02
CA GLN A 48 8.62 -10.38 -3.69
C GLN A 48 9.97 -10.09 -4.34
N LEU A 49 9.98 -9.62 -5.59
CA LEU A 49 11.21 -9.18 -6.25
C LEU A 49 11.89 -8.02 -5.52
N VAL A 50 11.12 -7.02 -5.09
CA VAL A 50 11.67 -5.90 -4.30
C VAL A 50 12.21 -6.41 -2.97
N LYS A 51 11.47 -7.27 -2.26
CA LYS A 51 11.92 -7.87 -0.99
C LYS A 51 13.23 -8.64 -1.16
N SER A 52 13.36 -9.43 -2.21
CA SER A 52 14.58 -10.22 -2.44
C SER A 52 15.79 -9.36 -2.76
N GLN A 53 15.60 -8.27 -3.52
CA GLN A 53 16.66 -7.30 -3.83
C GLN A 53 17.08 -6.52 -2.58
N VAL A 54 16.11 -6.02 -1.81
CA VAL A 54 16.35 -5.25 -0.59
C VAL A 54 17.00 -6.10 0.50
N ALA A 55 16.72 -7.41 0.55
CA ALA A 55 17.39 -8.31 1.49
C ALA A 55 18.93 -8.36 1.31
N GLN A 56 19.44 -7.96 0.14
CA GLN A 56 20.88 -7.97 -0.17
C GLN A 56 21.58 -6.63 0.12
N ILE A 57 20.85 -5.56 0.49
CA ILE A 57 21.45 -4.25 0.71
C ILE A 57 21.98 -4.13 2.14
N ALA A 58 23.22 -3.65 2.28
CA ALA A 58 23.82 -3.37 3.59
C ALA A 58 23.43 -1.97 4.14
N TYR A 59 23.21 -1.02 3.24
CA TYR A 59 22.88 0.36 3.58
C TYR A 59 21.38 0.63 3.44
N ARG A 60 20.78 1.22 4.47
CA ARG A 60 19.37 1.67 4.46
C ARG A 60 19.30 3.21 4.47
N PRO A 61 18.88 3.86 3.39
CA PRO A 61 18.80 5.32 3.34
C PRO A 61 17.73 5.85 4.31
N ARG A 62 18.04 6.96 4.98
CA ARG A 62 17.06 7.70 5.80
C ARG A 62 16.18 8.55 4.89
N VAL A 63 14.86 8.38 4.98
CA VAL A 63 13.87 9.02 4.10
C VAL A 63 12.91 9.86 4.93
N PHE A 64 12.79 11.15 4.58
CA PHE A 64 11.72 12.02 5.06
C PHE A 64 10.75 12.32 3.91
N PHE A 65 9.51 11.84 4.02
CA PHE A 65 8.49 12.00 2.98
C PHE A 65 7.54 13.15 3.34
N ARG A 66 7.59 14.25 2.58
CA ARG A 66 6.77 15.44 2.84
C ARG A 66 5.49 15.42 2.00
N ILE A 67 4.33 15.45 2.67
CA ILE A 67 2.99 15.50 2.05
C ILE A 67 2.58 16.95 1.82
N GLU A 68 2.72 17.80 2.84
CA GLU A 68 2.42 19.24 2.75
C GLU A 68 3.61 20.09 3.22
N ILE A 69 3.64 21.32 2.73
CA ILE A 69 4.75 22.25 2.98
C ILE A 69 4.48 23.11 4.23
N SER A 70 3.24 23.56 4.44
CA SER A 70 2.85 24.42 5.57
C SER A 70 1.39 24.16 5.97
N PRO A 71 1.13 23.57 7.15
CA PRO A 71 2.13 23.02 8.09
C PRO A 71 2.93 21.87 7.46
N ILE A 72 4.11 21.56 8.02
CA ILE A 72 4.86 20.37 7.57
C ILE A 72 4.06 19.14 7.96
N VAL A 73 3.56 18.41 6.97
CA VAL A 73 2.88 17.11 7.15
C VAL A 73 3.72 16.01 6.50
N SER A 74 3.92 14.91 7.22
CA SER A 74 4.71 13.76 6.77
C SER A 74 3.97 12.44 7.01
N ALA A 75 4.45 11.39 6.36
CA ALA A 75 3.91 10.04 6.47
C ALA A 75 4.40 9.35 7.76
N GLY A 76 3.55 9.30 8.79
CA GLY A 76 3.81 8.53 10.02
C GLY A 76 3.75 7.01 9.82
N THR A 77 3.95 6.23 10.89
CA THR A 77 4.05 4.76 10.86
C THR A 77 2.79 4.06 10.34
N ASP A 78 1.61 4.63 10.55
CA ASP A 78 0.34 3.99 10.17
C ASP A 78 -0.11 4.29 8.73
N THR A 79 0.83 4.70 7.88
CA THR A 79 0.56 5.08 6.50
C THR A 79 1.05 4.03 5.51
N PHE A 80 0.34 3.91 4.39
CA PHE A 80 0.80 3.12 3.24
C PHE A 80 2.19 3.57 2.75
N ILE A 81 2.49 4.86 2.82
CA ILE A 81 3.78 5.42 2.43
C ILE A 81 4.90 4.90 3.33
N HIS A 82 4.68 4.79 4.65
CA HIS A 82 5.66 4.20 5.56
C HIS A 82 6.01 2.76 5.18
N GLU A 83 5.00 1.94 4.90
CA GLU A 83 5.21 0.55 4.47
C GLU A 83 6.02 0.48 3.17
N LEU A 84 5.74 1.36 2.20
CA LEU A 84 6.51 1.42 0.96
C LEU A 84 7.97 1.84 1.17
N ILE A 85 8.23 2.81 2.06
CA ILE A 85 9.60 3.25 2.39
C ILE A 85 10.39 2.08 2.97
N GLU A 86 9.84 1.36 3.94
CA GLU A 86 10.53 0.24 4.60
C GLU A 86 10.68 -0.95 3.64
N LEU A 87 9.67 -1.23 2.80
CA LEU A 87 9.73 -2.29 1.77
C LEU A 87 10.84 -2.04 0.75
N ALA A 88 11.05 -0.78 0.36
CA ALA A 88 12.12 -0.37 -0.54
C ALA A 88 13.51 -0.33 0.12
N GLY A 89 13.60 -0.65 1.42
CA GLY A 89 14.86 -0.68 2.17
C GLY A 89 15.24 0.65 2.82
N GLY A 90 14.35 1.65 2.79
CA GLY A 90 14.54 2.91 3.49
C GLY A 90 14.19 2.84 4.97
N GLN A 91 14.67 3.82 5.73
CA GLN A 91 14.28 4.08 7.10
C GLN A 91 13.43 5.35 7.12
N ASN A 92 12.14 5.23 7.46
CA ASN A 92 11.28 6.41 7.60
C ASN A 92 11.76 7.27 8.78
N LEU A 93 12.01 8.56 8.56
CA LEU A 93 12.40 9.52 9.59
C LEU A 93 11.23 10.08 10.39
N ALA A 94 10.01 9.94 9.90
CA ALA A 94 8.79 10.30 10.62
C ALA A 94 8.23 9.14 11.47
N LYS A 95 8.96 8.03 11.61
CA LYS A 95 8.58 6.95 12.53
C LYS A 95 8.89 7.36 13.97
N SER A 96 7.90 7.22 14.85
CA SER A 96 8.04 7.47 16.30
C SER A 96 8.33 6.15 17.02
#